data_AF-A0A2D8GB85-F1
#
_entry.id   AF-A0A2D8GB85-F1
#
_cell.length_a   1.000
_cell.length_b   1.000
_cell.length_c   1.000
_cell.angle_alpha   90.00
_cell.angle_beta   90.00
_cell.angle_gamma   90.00
#
_symmetry.space_group_name_H-M   'P 1'
#
loop_
_entity.id
_entity.type
_entity.pdbx_description
1 polymer ?
#
loop_
_entity_poly.entity_id
_entity_poly.type
_entity_poly.pdbx_seq_one_letter_code
_entity_poly.pdbx_strand_id
1 'polypeptide(L)'
;MDKNELKKVLKPLIKECIKEVLLEHGVSSLLSESDSVPQREPAIDQITQNERARLAKENLDRKKKKMLDAIGKDAYNGVNLFEGTTPTQAPSEPGRGPLSGTDPRDAGVDITKLPNFGVWKKLAGN
;
A
#
# COMPACT_ATOMS: atom_id res chain seq x y z
N MET A 1 -40.38 25.25 36.33
CA MET A 1 -39.28 24.32 36.04
C MET A 1 -38.03 24.85 36.73
N ASP A 2 -37.59 24.20 37.80
CA ASP A 2 -36.47 24.69 38.61
C ASP A 2 -35.14 24.55 37.86
N LYS A 3 -34.44 25.66 37.68
CA LYS A 3 -33.14 25.74 36.97
C LYS A 3 -32.08 24.81 37.58
N ASN A 4 -32.24 24.45 38.85
CA ASN A 4 -31.36 23.51 39.54
C ASN A 4 -31.58 22.06 39.11
N GLU A 5 -32.82 21.65 38.87
CA GLU A 5 -33.14 20.31 38.37
C GLU A 5 -32.64 20.12 36.93
N LEU A 6 -32.83 21.14 36.08
CA LEU A 6 -32.30 21.12 34.71
C LEU A 6 -30.77 20.99 34.67
N LYS A 7 -30.06 21.71 35.55
CA LYS A 7 -28.59 21.61 35.64
C LYS A 7 -28.12 20.25 36.17
N LYS A 8 -28.89 19.58 37.04
CA LYS A 8 -28.55 18.23 37.51
C LYS A 8 -28.64 17.19 36.40
N VAL A 9 -29.61 17.33 35.51
CA VAL A 9 -29.81 16.42 34.36
C VAL A 9 -28.82 16.73 33.23
N LEU A 10 -28.60 18.01 32.91
CA LEU A 10 -27.79 18.38 31.74
C LEU A 10 -26.27 18.22 31.97
N LYS A 11 -25.78 18.40 33.20
CA LYS A 11 -24.35 18.25 33.54
C LYS A 11 -23.76 16.86 33.21
N PRO A 12 -24.39 15.73 33.59
CA PRO A 12 -23.86 14.40 33.25
C PRO A 12 -23.89 14.15 31.74
N LEU A 13 -24.93 14.58 31.04
CA LEU A 13 -25.03 14.50 29.57
C LEU A 13 -23.90 15.26 28.87
N ILE A 14 -23.63 16.51 29.27
CA ILE A 14 -22.50 17.28 28.74
C ILE A 14 -21.17 16.59 29.05
N LYS A 15 -21.03 15.98 30.23
CA LYS A 15 -19.80 15.27 30.63
C LYS A 15 -19.56 13.99 29.84
N GLU A 16 -20.62 13.29 29.44
CA GLU A 16 -20.52 12.14 28.54
C GLU A 16 -20.22 12.57 27.11
N CYS A 17 -20.92 13.58 26.58
CA CYS A 17 -20.62 14.10 25.24
C CYS A 17 -19.17 14.60 25.11
N ILE A 18 -18.64 15.29 26.13
CA ILE A 18 -17.23 15.74 26.12
C ILE A 18 -16.27 14.54 26.17
N LYS A 19 -16.58 13.50 26.94
CA LYS A 19 -15.75 12.29 26.98
C LYS A 19 -15.74 11.56 25.65
N GLU A 20 -16.90 11.44 25.01
CA GLU A 20 -17.04 10.79 23.70
C GLU A 20 -16.28 11.57 22.62
N VAL A 21 -16.49 12.89 22.54
CA VAL A 21 -15.77 13.78 21.62
C VAL A 21 -14.26 13.75 21.86
N LEU A 22 -13.80 13.67 23.12
CA LEU A 22 -12.37 13.57 23.42
C LEU A 22 -11.79 12.18 23.07
N LEU A 23 -12.56 11.11 23.21
CA LEU A 23 -12.14 9.77 22.78
C LEU A 23 -12.11 9.65 21.26
N GLU A 24 -13.07 10.29 20.57
CA GLU A 24 -13.21 10.25 19.11
C GLU A 24 -12.20 11.17 18.42
N HIS A 25 -11.95 12.37 18.97
CA HIS A 25 -11.03 13.36 18.37
C HIS A 25 -9.64 13.46 19.04
N GLY A 26 -9.46 12.97 20.27
CA GLY A 26 -8.31 13.29 21.13
C GLY A 26 -7.11 12.34 21.10
N VAL A 27 -7.13 11.26 20.30
CA VAL A 27 -5.94 10.39 20.15
C VAL A 27 -5.43 10.26 18.73
N SER A 28 -6.21 10.68 17.72
CA SER A 28 -5.80 10.58 16.32
C SER A 28 -5.25 11.88 15.74
N SER A 29 -5.62 13.05 16.27
CA SER A 29 -5.20 14.36 15.71
C SER A 29 -3.94 14.95 16.35
N LEU A 30 -3.63 14.64 17.61
CA LEU A 30 -2.49 15.25 18.33
C LEU A 30 -1.18 14.47 18.26
N LEU A 31 -1.17 13.24 17.73
CA LEU A 31 0.06 12.46 17.55
C LEU A 31 0.66 12.55 16.13
N SER A 32 0.05 13.32 15.22
CA SER A 32 0.50 13.36 13.82
C SER A 32 1.43 14.53 13.47
N GLU A 33 1.67 15.47 14.39
CA GLU A 33 2.48 16.68 14.11
C GLU A 33 3.47 17.04 15.23
N SER A 34 4.32 16.11 15.63
CA SER A 34 5.53 16.43 16.41
C SER A 34 6.62 15.42 16.12
N ASP A 35 7.29 15.63 14.98
CA ASP A 35 8.67 15.21 14.81
C ASP A 35 9.53 15.81 15.94
N SER A 36 10.49 15.02 16.44
CA SER A 36 11.62 15.39 17.33
C SER A 36 11.44 15.38 18.86
N VAL A 37 11.27 14.19 19.46
CA VAL A 37 11.98 13.84 20.73
C VAL A 37 12.35 12.34 20.74
N PRO A 38 13.66 11.97 20.77
CA PRO A 38 14.06 10.58 20.97
C PRO A 38 14.14 10.29 22.46
N GLN A 39 13.04 9.90 23.10
CA GLN A 39 13.09 9.31 24.43
C GLN A 39 13.32 7.81 24.30
N ARG A 40 14.57 7.40 24.57
CA ARG A 40 15.06 6.03 24.47
C ARG A 40 15.04 5.39 25.86
N GLU A 41 14.11 4.48 26.12
CA GLU A 41 14.19 3.42 27.17
C GLU A 41 13.24 2.25 26.82
N PRO A 42 13.40 1.05 27.42
CA PRO A 42 14.38 0.03 27.12
C PRO A 42 13.80 -1.13 26.28
N ALA A 43 14.68 -2.03 25.84
CA ALA A 43 14.50 -3.07 24.82
C ALA A 43 13.50 -4.21 25.13
N ILE A 44 12.24 -3.89 25.45
CA ILE A 44 11.15 -4.88 25.66
C ILE A 44 10.13 -4.83 24.49
N ASP A 45 10.09 -3.74 23.73
CA ASP A 45 9.05 -3.49 22.70
C ASP A 45 9.29 -4.12 21.31
N GLN A 46 10.45 -4.71 21.05
CA GLN A 46 10.76 -5.26 19.71
C GLN A 46 9.90 -6.48 19.35
N ILE A 47 9.52 -7.29 20.35
CA ILE A 47 8.68 -8.48 20.15
C ILE A 47 7.25 -8.03 19.80
N THR A 48 6.70 -7.09 20.57
CA THR A 48 5.35 -6.55 20.38
C THR A 48 5.21 -5.74 19.07
N GLN A 49 6.24 -4.97 18.68
CA GLN A 49 6.24 -4.24 17.41
C GLN A 49 6.30 -5.18 16.20
N ASN A 50 7.13 -6.22 16.23
CA ASN A 50 7.20 -7.20 15.14
C ASN A 50 5.88 -7.96 14.95
N GLU A 51 5.20 -8.28 16.06
CA GLU A 51 3.92 -8.99 16.01
C GLU A 51 2.79 -8.10 15.49
N ARG A 52 2.74 -6.82 15.89
CA ARG A 52 1.84 -5.82 15.32
C ARG A 52 2.09 -5.58 13.82
N ALA A 53 3.35 -5.50 13.41
CA ALA A 53 3.72 -5.34 12.00
C ALA A 53 3.32 -6.58 11.16
N ARG A 54 3.46 -7.79 11.73
CA ARG A 54 3.03 -9.04 11.09
C ARG A 54 1.51 -9.09 10.91
N LEU A 55 0.76 -8.76 11.96
CA LEU A 55 -0.71 -8.70 11.90
C LEU A 55 -1.19 -7.61 10.93
N ALA A 56 -0.53 -6.46 10.90
CA ALA A 56 -0.83 -5.41 9.94
C ALA A 56 -0.60 -5.85 8.49
N LYS A 57 0.52 -6.54 8.21
CA LYS A 57 0.78 -7.15 6.90
C LYS A 57 -0.28 -8.18 6.52
N GLU A 58 -0.60 -9.10 7.42
CA GLU A 58 -1.60 -10.15 7.16
C GLU A 58 -2.98 -9.55 6.85
N ASN A 59 -3.38 -8.53 7.60
CA ASN A 59 -4.61 -7.79 7.35
C ASN A 59 -4.60 -7.07 5.99
N LEU A 60 -3.46 -6.51 5.59
CA LEU A 60 -3.28 -5.84 4.31
C LEU A 60 -3.35 -6.85 3.15
N ASP A 61 -2.68 -7.99 3.28
CA ASP A 61 -2.72 -9.06 2.28
C ASP A 61 -4.12 -9.66 2.13
N ARG A 62 -4.84 -9.83 3.25
CA ARG A 62 -6.24 -10.26 3.24
C ARG A 62 -7.15 -9.24 2.54
N LYS A 63 -6.94 -7.94 2.77
CA LYS A 63 -7.69 -6.87 2.10
C LYS A 63 -7.38 -6.84 0.60
N LYS A 64 -6.11 -6.92 0.21
CA LYS A 64 -5.67 -7.03 -1.19
C LYS A 64 -6.35 -8.21 -1.89
N LYS A 65 -6.35 -9.39 -1.26
CA LYS A 65 -6.99 -10.59 -1.84
C LYS A 65 -8.49 -10.41 -2.03
N LYS A 66 -9.20 -9.87 -1.02
CA LYS A 66 -10.64 -9.58 -1.14
C LYS A 66 -10.96 -8.56 -2.24
N MET A 67 -10.13 -7.52 -2.37
CA MET A 67 -10.29 -6.52 -3.43
C MET A 67 -10.10 -7.14 -4.83
N LEU A 68 -9.05 -7.95 -5.01
CA LEU A 68 -8.81 -8.66 -6.26
C LEU A 68 -9.95 -9.63 -6.62
N ASP A 69 -10.46 -10.36 -5.63
CA ASP A 69 -11.59 -11.29 -5.81
C ASP A 69 -12.87 -10.56 -6.20
N ALA A 70 -13.17 -9.41 -5.58
CA ALA A 70 -14.33 -8.59 -5.92
C ALA A 70 -14.22 -8.00 -7.34
N ILE A 71 -13.02 -7.59 -7.77
CA ILE A 71 -12.80 -7.09 -9.14
C ILE A 71 -12.95 -8.20 -10.19
N GLY A 72 -12.53 -9.42 -9.88
CA GLY A 72 -12.56 -10.54 -10.83
C GLY A 72 -13.91 -11.25 -10.93
N LYS A 73 -14.71 -11.28 -9.85
CA LYS A 73 -15.89 -12.15 -9.75
C LYS A 73 -17.23 -11.45 -10.01
N ASP A 74 -17.39 -10.21 -9.56
CA ASP A 74 -18.65 -9.44 -9.73
C ASP A 74 -18.62 -8.46 -10.90
N ALA A 75 -17.47 -8.27 -11.55
CA ALA A 75 -17.37 -7.39 -12.71
C ALA A 75 -18.10 -8.00 -13.92
N TYR A 76 -18.86 -7.16 -14.64
CA TYR A 76 -19.48 -7.48 -15.93
C TYR A 76 -20.38 -8.73 -15.96
N ASN A 77 -21.31 -8.86 -15.00
CA ASN A 77 -22.33 -9.92 -15.00
C ASN A 77 -21.75 -11.35 -14.95
N GLY A 78 -20.60 -11.51 -14.27
CA GLY A 78 -19.90 -12.79 -14.14
C GLY A 78 -18.95 -13.12 -15.30
N VAL A 79 -18.69 -12.16 -16.19
CA VAL A 79 -17.69 -12.31 -17.27
C VAL A 79 -16.32 -11.89 -16.74
N ASN A 80 -15.39 -12.84 -16.68
CA ASN A 80 -14.01 -12.58 -16.28
C ASN A 80 -13.26 -11.83 -17.40
N LEU A 81 -13.22 -10.50 -17.33
CA LEU A 81 -12.51 -9.67 -18.30
C LEU A 81 -10.98 -9.89 -18.34
N PHE A 82 -10.43 -10.57 -17.35
CA PHE A 82 -8.99 -10.87 -17.27
C PHE A 82 -8.67 -12.31 -17.64
N GLU A 83 -9.65 -13.08 -18.13
CA GLU A 83 -9.41 -14.42 -18.68
C GLU A 83 -8.43 -14.35 -19.86
N GLY A 84 -7.39 -15.17 -19.82
CA GLY A 84 -6.31 -15.14 -20.82
C GLY A 84 -5.31 -13.99 -20.65
N THR A 85 -5.42 -13.17 -19.60
CA THR A 85 -4.41 -12.16 -19.28
C THR A 85 -3.37 -12.72 -18.30
N THR A 86 -2.10 -12.41 -18.55
CA THR A 86 -1.01 -12.70 -17.63
C THR A 86 -0.73 -11.44 -16.81
N PRO A 87 -0.67 -11.50 -15.47
CA PRO A 87 -0.32 -10.34 -14.67
C PRO A 87 1.03 -9.77 -15.11
N THR A 88 1.07 -8.48 -15.43
CA THR A 88 2.33 -7.79 -15.72
C THR A 88 3.26 -7.93 -14.52
N GLN A 89 4.54 -8.23 -14.78
CA GLN A 89 5.54 -8.33 -13.72
C GLN A 89 5.61 -6.99 -12.95
N ALA A 90 5.84 -7.07 -11.63
CA ALA A 90 6.05 -5.87 -10.83
C ALA A 90 7.18 -5.05 -11.48
N PRO A 91 7.03 -3.71 -11.62
CA PRO A 91 8.06 -2.91 -12.25
C PRO A 91 9.37 -3.13 -11.50
N SER A 92 10.34 -3.73 -12.19
CA SER A 92 11.72 -3.67 -11.76
C SER A 92 12.09 -2.19 -11.70
N GLU A 93 12.90 -1.81 -10.71
CA GLU A 93 13.32 -0.42 -10.52
C GLU A 93 13.64 0.25 -11.87
N PRO A 94 13.25 1.51 -12.10
CA PRO A 94 13.44 2.18 -13.37
C PRO A 94 14.94 2.26 -13.68
N GLY A 95 15.45 1.23 -14.36
CA GLY A 95 16.86 1.12 -14.70
C GLY A 95 17.17 2.26 -15.65
N ARG A 96 18.05 3.20 -15.26
CA ARG A 96 18.54 4.21 -16.20
C ARG A 96 19.49 3.53 -17.17
N GLY A 97 19.01 3.20 -18.36
CA GLY A 97 19.83 2.61 -19.40
C GLY A 97 19.07 2.40 -20.71
N PRO A 98 19.77 2.12 -21.82
CA PRO A 98 19.15 1.91 -23.14
C PRO A 98 18.14 0.75 -23.17
N LEU A 99 18.24 -0.19 -22.23
CA LEU A 99 17.36 -1.35 -22.09
C LEU A 99 16.29 -1.16 -21.00
N SER A 100 16.10 0.07 -20.51
CA SER A 100 15.03 0.40 -19.56
C SER A 100 13.67 0.05 -20.14
N GLY A 101 12.88 -0.75 -19.42
CA GLY A 101 11.55 -1.15 -19.86
C GLY A 101 11.50 -2.36 -20.82
N THR A 102 12.64 -3.00 -21.10
CA THR A 102 12.65 -4.29 -21.82
C THR A 102 12.44 -5.44 -20.82
N ASP A 103 11.59 -6.43 -21.14
CA ASP A 103 11.42 -7.60 -20.27
C ASP A 103 12.72 -8.42 -20.27
N PRO A 104 13.31 -8.75 -19.10
CA PRO A 104 14.52 -9.57 -19.02
C PRO A 104 14.37 -10.98 -19.62
N ARG A 105 13.14 -11.45 -19.85
CA ARG A 105 12.83 -12.75 -20.49
C ARG A 105 12.55 -12.62 -21.98
N ASP A 106 12.56 -11.41 -22.54
CA ASP A 106 12.45 -11.21 -23.97
C ASP A 106 13.74 -11.71 -24.64
N ALA A 107 13.62 -12.71 -25.51
CA ALA A 107 14.74 -13.23 -26.31
C ALA A 107 15.24 -12.19 -27.33
N GLY A 108 14.50 -11.10 -27.53
CA GLY A 108 14.82 -10.03 -28.45
C GLY A 108 14.49 -10.38 -29.90
N VAL A 109 14.87 -9.48 -30.80
CA VAL A 109 14.64 -9.65 -32.24
C VAL A 109 15.88 -10.26 -32.90
N ASP A 110 15.70 -11.35 -33.63
CA ASP A 110 16.76 -11.94 -34.45
C ASP A 110 17.06 -11.06 -35.68
N ILE A 111 18.20 -10.38 -35.63
CA ILE A 111 18.68 -9.46 -36.67
C ILE A 111 19.59 -10.12 -37.71
N THR A 112 19.78 -11.45 -37.66
CA THR A 112 20.66 -12.17 -38.59
C THR A 112 20.23 -12.08 -40.06
N LYS A 113 18.94 -11.86 -40.30
CA LYS A 113 18.36 -11.73 -41.65
C LYS A 113 18.39 -10.31 -42.21
N LEU A 114 18.89 -9.32 -41.45
CA LEU A 114 18.96 -7.95 -41.94
C LEU A 114 20.02 -7.84 -43.06
N PRO A 115 19.70 -7.15 -44.17
CA PRO A 115 20.67 -6.90 -45.23
C PRO A 115 21.88 -6.14 -44.66
N ASN A 116 23.08 -6.55 -45.05
CA ASN A 116 24.35 -5.98 -44.60
C ASN A 116 24.73 -6.21 -43.11
N PHE A 117 24.03 -7.05 -42.35
CA PHE A 117 24.38 -7.35 -40.94
C PHE A 117 25.86 -7.78 -40.75
N GLY A 118 26.40 -8.55 -41.68
CA GLY A 118 27.81 -8.98 -41.65
C GLY A 118 28.82 -7.84 -41.77
N VAL A 119 28.45 -6.70 -42.36
CA VAL A 119 29.31 -5.50 -42.46
C VAL A 119 29.38 -4.79 -41.11
N TRP A 120 28.23 -4.61 -40.46
CA TRP A 120 28.14 -4.04 -39.11
C TRP A 120 28.87 -4.89 -38.07
N LYS A 121 28.76 -6.23 -38.17
CA LYS A 121 29.50 -7.16 -37.30
C LYS A 121 31.02 -6.95 -37.39
N LYS A 122 31.55 -6.82 -38.62
CA LYS A 122 32.98 -6.54 -38.85
C LYS A 122 33.42 -5.16 -38.33
N LEU A 123 32.56 -4.15 -38.43
CA LEU A 123 32.83 -2.79 -37.93
C LEU A 123 32.79 -2.70 -36.40
N ALA A 124 31.96 -3.51 -35.74
CA ALA A 124 31.84 -3.56 -34.28
C ALA A 124 33.00 -4.28 -33.58
N GLY A 125 34.01 -4.75 -34.32
CA GLY A 125 35.24 -5.33 -33.75
C GLY A 125 35.08 -6.71 -33.14
N ASN A 126 34.11 -7.51 -33.62
CA ASN A 126 33.85 -8.87 -33.16
C ASN A 126 34.00 -9.90 -34.29
#